data_AF-A0A2S9GFH0-F1
#
_entry.id   AF-A0A2S9GFH0-F1
#
_cell.length_a   1.000
_cell.length_b   1.000
_cell.length_c   1.000
_cell.angle_alpha   90.00
_cell.angle_beta   90.00
_cell.angle_gamma   90.00
#
_symmetry.space_group_name_H-M   'P 1'
#
loop_
_entity.id
_entity.type
_entity.pdbx_description
1 polymer ?
#
loop_
_entity_poly.entity_id
_entity_poly.type
_entity_poly.pdbx_seq_one_letter_code
_entity_poly.pdbx_strand_id
1 'polypeptide(L)' 'MARKGILGTKLGMTQVFDENNKVVPVTVVKAGP' A
#
# COMPACT_ATOMS: atom_id res chain seq x y z
N MET A 1 -24.09 6.03 3.48
CA MET A 1 -23.12 7.12 3.23
C MET A 1 -21.98 6.56 2.39
N ALA A 2 -21.57 7.25 1.33
CA ALA A 2 -20.41 6.85 0.54
C ALA A 2 -19.11 7.30 1.22
N ARG A 3 -18.12 6.41 1.32
CA ARG A 3 -16.79 6.72 1.86
C ARG A 3 -15.93 7.31 0.75
N LYS A 4 -15.16 8.36 1.05
CA LYS A 4 -14.17 8.91 0.11
C LYS A 4 -13.11 7.84 -0.20
N GLY A 5 -12.73 7.74 -1.47
CA GLY A 5 -11.69 6.84 -1.96
C GLY A 5 -10.83 7.52 -3.02
N ILE A 6 -9.72 6.88 -3.40
CA ILE A 6 -8.80 7.33 -4.46
C ILE A 6 -8.57 6.21 -5.47
N LEU A 7 -8.28 6.57 -6.73
CA LEU A 7 -7.80 5.63 -7.74
C LEU A 7 -6.27 5.49 -7.64
N GLY A 8 -5.76 4.37 -8.12
CA GLY A 8 -4.32 4.15 -8.23
C GLY A 8 -3.95 2.91 -9.03
N THR A 9 -2.70 2.87 -9.51
CA THR A 9 -2.13 1.75 -10.29
C THR A 9 -1.23 0.89 -9.41
N LYS A 10 -1.41 -0.44 -9.46
CA LYS A 10 -0.49 -1.39 -8.83
C LYS A 10 0.86 -1.35 -9.54
N LEU A 11 1.93 -1.06 -8.80
CA LEU A 11 3.30 -1.04 -9.33
C LEU A 11 4.04 -2.34 -9.04
N GLY A 12 3.79 -2.95 -7.87
CA GLY A 12 4.54 -4.13 -7.47
C GLY A 12 4.43 -4.41 -5.98
N MET A 13 5.40 -5.18 -5.47
CA MET A 13 5.47 -5.60 -4.08
C MET A 13 6.85 -5.28 -3.50
N THR A 14 6.88 -4.89 -2.24
CA THR A 14 8.10 -4.70 -1.44
C THR A 14 7.86 -5.23 -0.02
N GLN A 15 8.80 -5.01 0.89
CA GLN A 15 8.66 -5.37 2.30
C GLN A 15 9.17 -4.25 3.20
N VAL A 16 8.59 -4.15 4.39
CA VAL A 16 9.00 -3.22 5.46
C VAL A 16 9.16 -3.99 6.77
N PHE A 17 9.92 -3.45 7.73
CA PHE A 17 9.96 -3.97 9.09
C PHE A 17 8.97 -3.21 9.97
N ASP A 18 8.21 -3.91 10.82
CA ASP A 18 7.37 -3.29 11.83
C ASP A 18 8.13 -3.04 13.15
N GLU A 19 7.44 -2.45 14.14
CA GLU A 19 7.97 -2.16 15.47
C GLU A 19 8.41 -3.40 16.27
N ASN A 20 7.92 -4.59 15.89
CA ASN A 20 8.28 -5.87 16.49
C ASN A 20 9.39 -6.59 15.71
N ASN A 21 10.09 -5.89 14.80
CA ASN A 21 11.09 -6.43 13.88
C ASN A 21 10.57 -7.54 12.96
N LYS A 22 9.28 -7.55 12.64
CA LYS A 22 8.71 -8.51 11.69
C LYS A 22 8.74 -7.95 10.27
N VAL A 23 9.02 -8.81 9.30
CA VAL A 23 8.93 -8.48 7.87
C VAL A 23 7.46 -8.49 7.44
N VAL A 24 6.99 -7.36 6.93
CA VAL A 24 5.63 -7.18 6.44
C VAL A 24 5.67 -6.95 4.92
N PRO A 25 5.10 -7.86 4.11
CA PRO A 25 4.99 -7.65 2.67
C PRO A 25 3.94 -6.60 2.37
N VAL A 26 4.25 -5.67 1.47
CA VAL A 26 3.36 -4.56 1.09
C VAL A 26 3.24 -4.43 -0.43
N THR A 27 2.09 -3.95 -0.90
CA THR A 27 1.88 -3.59 -2.31
C THR A 27 2.12 -2.10 -2.50
N VAL A 28 2.90 -1.74 -3.51
CA VAL A 28 3.11 -0.34 -3.89
C VAL A 28 2.01 0.08 -4.87
N VAL A 29 1.27 1.13 -4.52
CA VAL A 29 0.22 1.73 -5.35
C VAL A 29 0.61 3.17 -5.66
N LYS A 30 0.67 3.53 -6.95
CA LYS A 30 0.78 4.93 -7.39
C LYS A 30 -0.60 5.57 -7.29
N ALA A 31 -0.78 6.51 -6.37
CA ALA A 31 -2.02 7.26 -6.22
C ALA A 31 -2.19 8.31 -7.33
N GLY A 32 -3.42 8.45 -7.85
CA GLY A 32 -3.78 9.38 -8.93
C GLY A 32 -4.68 8.70 -9.97
N PRO A 33 -5.35 9.46 -10.87
CA PRO A 33 -5.85 8.90 -12.13
C PRO A 33 -4.70 8.42 -13.02
#